data_AF-A0A136KUG6-F1
#
_entry.id   AF-A0A136KUG6-F1
#
_cell.length_a   1.000
_cell.length_b   1.000
_cell.length_c   1.000
_cell.angle_alpha   90.00
_cell.angle_beta   90.00
_cell.angle_gamma   90.00
#
_symmetry.space_group_name_H-M   'P 1'
#
loop_
_entity.id
_entity.type
_entity.pdbx_description
1 polymer ?
#
loop_
_entity_poly.entity_id
_entity_poly.type
_entity_poly.pdbx_seq_one_letter_code
_entity_poly.pdbx_strand_id
1 'polypeptide(L)'
;MWEGATVTTVALQLAYHMGISQVILIGVDHNFTSKGEANKTVTSQGDDPNHFMPNYFGKGVKWQLPDLDTSEIGYNMAREFFQKNNREILDATIGGKLTVFPKVEYNSLF
;
A
#
# COMPACT_ATOMS: atom_id res chain seq x y z
N MET A 1 16.24 -4.93 -6.95
CA MET A 1 14.84 -4.52 -6.71
C MET A 1 14.45 -5.08 -5.35
N TRP A 2 13.85 -4.27 -4.47
CA TRP A 2 13.27 -4.72 -3.20
C TRP A 2 11.81 -4.25 -3.15
N GLU A 3 10.88 -5.15 -2.87
CA GLU A 3 9.44 -4.86 -2.90
C GLU A 3 8.90 -4.23 -1.62
N GLY A 4 9.63 -4.24 -0.50
CA GLY A 4 9.15 -3.67 0.76
C GLY A 4 7.80 -4.21 1.22
N ALA A 5 7.53 -5.51 1.03
CA ALA A 5 6.28 -6.18 1.41
C ALA A 5 4.98 -5.60 0.83
N THR A 6 5.06 -4.79 -0.24
CA THR A 6 3.90 -4.22 -0.93
C THR A 6 4.20 -4.00 -2.41
N VAL A 7 3.25 -4.36 -3.28
CA VAL A 7 3.38 -4.11 -4.72
C VAL A 7 3.48 -2.61 -5.05
N THR A 8 2.95 -1.75 -4.18
CA THR A 8 2.99 -0.29 -4.35
C THR A 8 4.44 0.24 -4.37
N THR A 9 5.35 -0.33 -3.59
CA THR A 9 6.76 0.09 -3.58
C THR A 9 7.46 -0.23 -4.91
N VAL A 10 7.09 -1.35 -5.55
CA VAL A 10 7.57 -1.68 -6.90
C VAL A 10 6.97 -0.73 -7.93
N ALA A 11 5.67 -0.42 -7.82
CA ALA A 11 5.01 0.56 -8.71
C ALA A 11 5.65 1.96 -8.61
N LEU A 12 6.03 2.40 -7.40
CA LEU A 12 6.76 3.66 -7.19
C LEU A 12 8.14 3.65 -7.83
N GLN A 13 8.87 2.54 -7.75
CA GLN A 13 10.15 2.37 -8.46
C GLN A 13 9.96 2.48 -9.98
N LEU A 14 8.92 1.84 -10.53
CA LEU A 14 8.60 1.95 -11.95
C LEU A 14 8.25 3.39 -12.34
N ALA A 15 7.37 4.05 -11.60
CA ALA A 15 6.99 5.45 -11.83
C ALA A 15 8.23 6.36 -11.86
N TYR A 16 9.16 6.16 -10.93
CA TYR A 16 10.42 6.90 -10.90
C TYR A 16 11.23 6.69 -12.19
N HIS A 17 11.45 5.44 -12.59
CA HIS A 17 12.22 5.11 -13.80
C HIS A 17 11.53 5.55 -15.10
N MET A 18 10.20 5.68 -15.10
CA MET A 18 9.42 6.25 -16.21
C MET A 18 9.50 7.78 -16.28
N GLY A 19 10.22 8.44 -15.36
CA GLY A 19 10.40 9.89 -15.36
C GLY A 19 9.25 10.67 -14.72
N ILE A 20 8.31 9.99 -14.05
CA ILE A 20 7.19 10.64 -13.38
C ILE A 20 7.71 11.44 -12.17
N SER A 21 7.34 12.72 -12.09
CA SER A 21 7.77 13.66 -11.06
C SER A 21 6.78 13.79 -9.89
N GLN A 22 5.49 13.58 -10.12
CA GLN A 22 4.45 13.59 -9.10
C GLN A 22 3.62 12.31 -9.24
N VAL A 23 3.56 11.52 -8.16
CA VAL A 23 2.72 10.32 -8.07
C VAL A 23 1.59 10.57 -7.07
N ILE A 24 0.36 10.28 -7.46
CA ILE A 24 -0.82 10.38 -6.60
C ILE A 24 -1.31 8.96 -6.32
N LEU A 25 -1.32 8.57 -5.05
CA LEU A 25 -1.83 7.28 -4.58
C LEU A 25 -3.32 7.37 -4.33
N ILE A 26 -4.06 6.33 -4.73
CA ILE A 26 -5.49 6.17 -4.49
C ILE A 26 -5.73 4.70 -4.11
N GLY A 27 -6.54 4.45 -3.08
CA GLY A 27 -6.89 3.10 -2.63
C GLY A 27 -5.81 2.40 -1.79
N VAL A 28 -4.89 3.15 -1.16
CA VAL A 28 -3.88 2.62 -0.26
C VAL A 28 -4.38 2.71 1.19
N ASP A 29 -5.35 1.84 1.52
CA ASP A 29 -6.08 1.92 2.80
C ASP A 29 -5.19 1.71 4.03
N HIS A 30 -4.15 0.85 3.89
CA HIS A 30 -3.20 0.50 4.97
C HIS A 30 -3.90 0.12 6.28
N ASN A 31 -5.00 -0.63 6.16
CA ASN A 31 -5.86 -0.98 7.28
C ASN A 31 -6.40 -2.39 7.12
N PHE A 32 -6.02 -3.29 8.03
CA PHE A 32 -6.50 -4.67 8.04
C PHE A 32 -7.10 -5.00 9.41
N THR A 33 -8.27 -5.63 9.37
CA THR A 33 -8.99 -6.19 10.53
C THR A 33 -8.29 -7.45 11.04
N SER A 34 -7.82 -8.31 10.13
CA SER A 34 -7.05 -9.50 10.48
C SER A 34 -5.71 -9.11 11.09
N LYS A 35 -5.36 -9.70 12.24
CA LYS A 35 -4.11 -9.47 12.97
C LYS A 35 -3.32 -10.77 13.11
N GLY A 36 -2.00 -10.63 13.18
CA GLY A 36 -1.08 -11.74 13.42
C GLY A 36 0.34 -11.33 13.04
N GLU A 37 1.24 -12.30 13.09
CA GLU A 37 2.63 -12.10 12.67
C GLU A 37 2.70 -11.79 11.18
N ALA A 38 3.58 -10.84 10.83
CA ALA A 38 3.86 -10.47 9.46
C ALA A 38 4.18 -11.70 8.59
N ASN A 39 3.61 -11.75 7.38
CA ASN A 39 3.80 -12.81 6.38
C ASN A 39 3.36 -14.22 6.83
N LYS A 40 2.71 -14.35 7.99
CA LYS A 40 2.20 -15.63 8.46
C LYS A 40 1.18 -16.17 7.48
N THR A 41 1.39 -17.40 7.03
CA THR A 41 0.42 -18.10 6.19
C THR A 41 -0.78 -18.52 7.03
N VAL A 42 -1.96 -18.09 6.61
CA VAL A 42 -3.26 -18.43 7.22
C VAL A 42 -4.18 -19.00 6.15
N THR A 43 -5.19 -19.76 6.57
CA THR A 43 -6.22 -20.28 5.68
C THR A 43 -7.49 -19.45 5.85
N SER A 44 -8.00 -18.90 4.75
CA SER A 44 -9.29 -18.20 4.71
C SER A 44 -10.43 -19.10 5.19
N GLN A 45 -11.27 -18.59 6.07
CA GLN A 45 -12.41 -19.31 6.63
C GLN A 45 -13.72 -19.07 5.86
N GLY A 46 -13.68 -18.25 4.81
CA GLY A 46 -14.87 -17.79 4.08
C GLY A 46 -14.86 -16.27 4.01
N ASP A 47 -15.58 -15.64 4.94
CA ASP A 47 -15.73 -14.18 4.99
C ASP A 47 -14.39 -13.46 5.18
N ASP A 48 -14.19 -12.44 4.36
CA ASP A 48 -13.02 -11.59 4.34
C ASP A 48 -13.42 -10.12 4.60
N PRO A 49 -13.20 -9.63 5.82
CA PRO A 49 -13.55 -8.25 6.19
C PRO A 49 -12.51 -7.22 5.71
N ASN A 50 -11.42 -7.64 5.06
CA ASN A 50 -10.36 -6.75 4.62
C ASN A 50 -10.50 -6.31 3.16
N HIS A 51 -11.36 -6.98 2.38
CA HIS A 51 -11.57 -6.67 0.97
C HIS A 51 -13.02 -6.24 0.73
N PHE A 52 -13.24 -5.52 -0.37
CA PHE A 52 -14.57 -5.05 -0.76
C PHE A 52 -15.57 -6.21 -0.98
N MET A 53 -15.10 -7.32 -1.56
CA MET A 53 -15.90 -8.52 -1.75
C MET A 53 -15.71 -9.48 -0.56
N PRO A 54 -16.77 -9.82 0.20
CA PRO A 54 -16.64 -10.68 1.38
C PRO A 54 -16.07 -12.08 1.10
N ASN A 55 -16.16 -12.56 -0.14
CA ASN A 55 -15.65 -13.87 -0.55
C ASN A 55 -14.40 -13.77 -1.44
N TYR A 56 -13.64 -12.68 -1.37
CA TYR A 56 -12.48 -12.40 -2.23
C TYR A 56 -11.49 -13.57 -2.32
N PHE A 57 -11.04 -14.11 -1.18
CA PHE A 57 -10.19 -15.31 -1.17
C PHE A 57 -10.99 -16.63 -1.31
N GLY A 58 -12.22 -16.69 -0.82
CA GLY A 58 -12.98 -17.94 -0.67
C GLY A 58 -12.44 -18.86 0.43
N LYS A 59 -13.29 -19.79 0.91
CA LYS A 59 -12.94 -20.71 2.01
C LYS A 59 -11.85 -21.70 1.58
N GLY A 60 -10.84 -21.90 2.43
CA GLY A 60 -9.77 -22.88 2.23
C GLY A 60 -8.55 -22.35 1.48
N VAL A 61 -8.60 -21.12 0.95
CA VAL A 61 -7.44 -20.49 0.30
C VAL A 61 -6.39 -20.08 1.33
N LYS A 62 -5.14 -20.43 1.08
CA LYS A 62 -4.00 -19.99 1.87
C LYS A 62 -3.52 -18.63 1.39
N TRP A 63 -3.31 -17.71 2.33
CA TRP A 63 -2.79 -16.38 2.05
C TRP A 63 -1.89 -15.91 3.20
N GLN A 64 -1.15 -14.83 2.99
CA GLN A 64 -0.18 -14.30 3.96
C GLN A 64 -0.71 -13.01 4.57
N LEU A 65 -0.64 -12.91 5.89
CA LEU A 65 -0.99 -11.68 6.61
C LEU A 65 -0.06 -10.52 6.19
N PRO A 66 -0.57 -9.29 6.10
CA PRO A 66 0.20 -8.15 5.66
C PRO A 66 1.33 -7.80 6.64
N ASP A 67 2.45 -7.34 6.08
CA ASP A 67 3.58 -6.79 6.84
C ASP A 67 3.60 -5.26 6.66
N LEU A 68 2.77 -4.58 7.46
CA LEU A 68 2.61 -3.12 7.38
C LEU A 68 3.87 -2.38 7.81
N ASP A 69 4.60 -2.90 8.79
CA ASP A 69 5.83 -2.30 9.29
C ASP A 69 6.90 -2.29 8.19
N THR A 70 7.11 -3.42 7.51
CA THR A 70 8.04 -3.49 6.36
C THR A 70 7.55 -2.64 5.19
N SER A 71 6.23 -2.58 4.97
CA SER A 71 5.64 -1.68 3.97
C SER A 71 5.99 -0.21 4.24
N GLU A 72 5.91 0.24 5.49
CA GLU A 72 6.27 1.60 5.87
C GLU A 72 7.76 1.89 5.69
N ILE A 73 8.65 0.92 5.91
CA ILE A 73 10.08 1.07 5.56
C ILE A 73 10.24 1.34 4.07
N GLY A 74 9.58 0.55 3.21
CA GLY A 74 9.59 0.73 1.76
C GLY A 74 9.04 2.10 1.33
N TYR A 75 7.91 2.51 1.90
CA TYR A 75 7.30 3.81 1.62
C TYR A 75 8.17 4.99 2.07
N ASN A 76 8.82 4.91 3.25
CA ASN A 76 9.72 5.96 3.71
C ASN A 76 10.94 6.09 2.79
N MET A 77 11.54 4.96 2.38
CA MET A 77 12.65 4.97 1.42
C MET A 77 12.22 5.59 0.08
N ALA A 78 11.04 5.24 -0.44
CA ALA A 78 10.52 5.81 -1.68
C ALA A 78 10.27 7.32 -1.54
N ARG A 79 9.62 7.76 -0.45
CA ARG A 79 9.37 9.18 -0.16
C ARG A 79 10.67 9.97 -0.14
N GLU A 80 11.65 9.53 0.64
CA GLU A 80 12.94 10.21 0.75
C GLU A 80 13.66 10.30 -0.60
N PHE A 81 13.63 9.22 -1.39
CA PHE A 81 14.30 9.18 -2.67
C PHE A 81 13.63 10.10 -3.70
N PHE A 82 12.30 10.13 -3.77
CA PHE A 82 11.57 11.09 -4.59
C PHE A 82 11.91 12.53 -4.19
N GLN A 83 11.84 12.85 -2.90
CA GLN A 83 12.13 14.19 -2.39
C GLN A 83 13.55 14.65 -2.71
N LYS A 84 14.57 13.80 -2.52
CA LYS A 84 15.96 14.09 -2.87
C LYS A 84 16.17 14.39 -4.36
N ASN A 85 15.24 13.98 -5.22
CA ASN A 85 15.29 14.17 -6.67
C ASN A 85 14.28 15.23 -7.16
N ASN A 86 13.76 16.09 -6.28
CA ASN A 86 12.73 17.10 -6.60
C ASN A 86 11.46 16.47 -7.21
N ARG A 87 11.07 15.30 -6.69
CA ARG A 87 9.85 14.58 -7.04
C ARG A 87 9.01 14.37 -5.78
N GLU A 88 7.74 14.07 -5.96
CA GLU A 88 6.82 13.90 -4.84
C GLU A 88 5.86 12.74 -5.02
N ILE A 89 5.42 12.20 -3.88
CA ILE A 89 4.39 11.18 -3.77
C ILE A 89 3.35 11.73 -2.80
N LEU A 90 2.11 11.82 -3.25
CA LEU A 90 0.95 12.29 -2.47
C LEU A 90 -0.04 11.14 -2.32
N ASP A 91 -0.82 11.16 -1.24
CA ASP A 91 -1.86 10.15 -1.00
C ASP A 91 -3.25 10.80 -0.95
N ALA A 92 -4.04 10.49 -1.97
CA ALA A 92 -5.43 10.92 -2.14
C ALA A 92 -6.45 9.84 -1.73
N THR A 93 -6.00 8.78 -1.04
CA THR A 93 -6.89 7.71 -0.58
C THR A 93 -7.89 8.23 0.45
N ILE A 94 -9.17 8.20 0.08
CA ILE A 94 -10.28 8.60 0.96
C ILE A 94 -10.31 7.66 2.18
N GLY A 95 -10.10 8.21 3.37
CA GLY A 95 -10.14 7.45 4.62
C GLY A 95 -8.98 6.48 4.84
N GLY A 96 -7.96 6.48 3.98
CA GLY A 96 -6.80 5.60 4.10
C GLY A 96 -5.93 5.94 5.32
N LYS A 97 -5.45 4.91 6.01
CA LYS A 97 -4.69 5.05 7.28
C LYS A 97 -3.18 5.17 7.11
N LEU A 98 -2.66 5.09 5.88
CA LEU A 98 -1.24 5.35 5.63
C LEU A 98 -0.92 6.82 5.90
N THR A 99 0.13 7.08 6.67
CA THR A 99 0.56 8.44 7.05
C THR A 99 1.95 8.82 6.54
N VAL A 100 2.61 7.91 5.81
CA VAL A 100 3.97 8.10 5.30
C VAL A 100 4.03 9.22 4.25
N PHE A 101 3.02 9.35 3.38
CA PHE A 101 2.97 10.37 2.34
C PHE A 101 2.05 11.52 2.74
N PRO A 102 2.33 12.78 2.32
CA PRO A 102 1.40 13.89 2.51
C PRO A 102 0.03 13.58 1.92
N LYS A 103 -1.03 13.87 2.69
CA LYS A 103 -2.42 13.69 2.24
C LYS A 103 -2.86 14.85 1.34
N VAL A 104 -3.69 14.53 0.37
CA VAL A 104 -4.36 15.50 -0.51
C VAL A 104 -5.81 15.09 -0.71
N GLU A 105 -6.71 16.07 -0.80
CA GLU A 105 -8.14 15.78 -0.97
C GLU A 105 -8.43 15.24 -2.37
N TYR A 106 -9.03 14.05 -2.47
CA TYR A 106 -9.36 13.41 -3.74
C TYR A 106 -10.14 14.36 -4.69
N ASN A 107 -11.20 14.99 -4.17
CA ASN A 107 -12.07 15.90 -4.94
C ASN A 107 -11.40 17.23 -5.35
N SER A 108 -10.17 17.49 -4.89
CA SER A 108 -9.37 18.62 -5.36
C SER A 108 -8.56 18.30 -6.62
N LEU A 109 -8.45 17.01 -6.97
CA LEU A 109 -7.65 16.50 -8.09
C LEU A 109 -8.49 15.89 -9.20
N PHE A 110 -9.64 15.27 -8.87
CA PHE A 110 -10.53 14.54 -9.79
C PHE A 110 -11.99 14.92 -9.55
#